data_AF-A0A6C0AIS8-F1
#
_entry.id   AF-A0A6C0AIS8-F1
#
_cell.length_a   1.000
_cell.length_b   1.000
_cell.length_c   1.000
_cell.angle_alpha   90.00
_cell.angle_beta   90.00
_cell.angle_gamma   90.00
#
_symmetry.space_group_name_H-M   'P 1'
#
loop_
_entity.id
_entity.type
_entity.pdbx_description
1 polymer ?
#
loop_
_entity_poly.entity_id
_entity_poly.type
_entity_poly.pdbx_seq_one_letter_code
_entity_poly.pdbx_strand_id
1 'polypeptide(L)'
;MSLTRYSTPSIAQKQANAYFGHTVPLYPSTRKAKKYQIKDPSGKWVHFGQMGYEDYTKHHDEMRRKRYLTRATHIRGNWKTNPYSPNNLAIHILW
;
A
#
# COMPACT_ATOMS: atom_id res chain seq x y z
N MET A 1 -3.19 18.23 -0.08
CA MET A 1 -2.00 17.60 -0.69
C MET A 1 -2.46 16.56 -1.71
N SER A 2 -1.98 16.59 -2.95
CA SER A 2 -2.40 15.63 -3.99
C SER A 2 -1.70 14.28 -3.84
N LEU A 3 -2.44 13.17 -3.98
CA LEU A 3 -1.91 11.80 -3.95
C LEU A 3 -0.84 11.55 -5.02
N THR A 4 -1.02 12.11 -6.22
CA THR A 4 -0.14 11.91 -7.39
C THR A 4 1.27 12.48 -7.22
N ARG A 5 1.48 13.33 -6.21
CA ARG A 5 2.83 13.80 -5.83
C ARG A 5 3.64 12.71 -5.13
N TYR A 6 2.99 11.72 -4.52
CA TYR A 6 3.62 10.75 -3.62
C TYR A 6 3.44 9.28 -4.03
N SER A 7 2.61 9.02 -5.03
CA SER A 7 2.28 7.67 -5.49
C SER A 7 1.76 7.73 -6.93
N THR A 8 1.86 6.63 -7.66
CA THR A 8 1.32 6.50 -9.02
C THR A 8 0.11 5.55 -8.99
N PRO A 9 -1.15 6.07 -8.98
CA PRO A 9 -2.35 5.26 -8.74
C PRO A 9 -2.55 4.10 -9.72
N SER A 10 -2.21 4.27 -10.99
CA SER A 10 -2.31 3.20 -12.00
C SER A 10 -1.38 2.02 -11.70
N ILE A 11 -0.15 2.31 -11.25
CA ILE A 11 0.81 1.28 -10.85
C ILE A 11 0.34 0.61 -9.56
N ALA A 12 -0.10 1.37 -8.57
CA ALA A 12 -0.63 0.82 -7.32
C ALA A 12 -1.85 -0.10 -7.57
N GLN A 13 -2.78 0.31 -8.43
CA GLN A 13 -3.92 -0.51 -8.82
C GLN A 13 -3.49 -1.80 -9.53
N LYS A 14 -2.50 -1.73 -10.43
CA LYS A 14 -1.93 -2.92 -11.09
C LYS A 14 -1.29 -3.88 -10.08
N GLN A 15 -0.55 -3.36 -9.11
CA GLN A 15 0.07 -4.18 -8.06
C GLN A 15 -0.97 -4.80 -7.14
N ALA A 16 -2.04 -4.08 -6.78
CA ALA A 16 -3.15 -4.64 -6.02
C ALA A 16 -3.78 -5.83 -6.74
N ASN A 17 -4.07 -5.69 -8.03
CA ASN A 17 -4.64 -6.78 -8.83
C ASN A 17 -3.70 -8.00 -8.90
N ALA A 18 -2.40 -7.75 -9.11
CA ALA A 18 -1.40 -8.81 -9.14
C ALA A 18 -1.29 -9.53 -7.79
N TYR A 19 -1.37 -8.81 -6.69
CA TYR A 19 -1.28 -9.38 -5.34
C TYR A 19 -2.47 -10.27 -4.99
N PHE A 20 -3.69 -9.85 -5.35
CA PHE A 20 -4.91 -10.61 -5.07
C PHE A 20 -5.26 -11.65 -6.16
N GLY A 21 -4.60 -11.60 -7.32
CA GLY A 21 -4.86 -12.50 -8.46
C GLY A 21 -6.16 -12.19 -9.21
N HIS A 22 -6.84 -11.09 -8.90
CA HIS A 22 -8.06 -10.62 -9.55
C HIS A 22 -8.19 -9.11 -9.42
N THR A 23 -9.14 -8.51 -10.14
CA THR A 23 -9.37 -7.06 -10.05
C THR A 23 -9.97 -6.71 -8.68
N VAL A 24 -9.25 -5.90 -7.89
CA VAL A 24 -9.74 -5.42 -6.60
C VAL A 24 -9.77 -3.89 -6.60
N PRO A 25 -10.91 -3.25 -6.29
CA PRO A 25 -10.98 -1.79 -6.27
C PRO A 25 -10.05 -1.17 -5.21
N LEU A 26 -9.09 -0.37 -5.66
CA LEU A 26 -8.23 0.44 -4.80
C LEU A 26 -8.63 1.91 -4.91
N TYR A 27 -9.05 2.50 -3.80
CA TYR A 27 -9.53 3.88 -3.79
C TYR A 27 -8.51 4.81 -3.12
N PRO A 28 -8.48 6.10 -3.47
CA PRO A 28 -7.87 7.12 -2.62
C PRO A 28 -8.45 7.06 -1.21
N SER A 29 -7.61 7.21 -0.20
CA SER A 29 -8.07 7.15 1.19
C SER A 29 -8.89 8.38 1.56
N THR A 30 -9.99 8.19 2.30
CA THR A 30 -10.72 9.31 2.93
C THR A 30 -9.96 9.92 4.13
N ARG A 31 -8.94 9.22 4.65
CA ARG A 31 -8.09 9.71 5.74
C ARG A 31 -6.96 10.58 5.19
N LYS A 32 -6.89 11.85 5.61
CA LYS A 32 -5.87 12.83 5.16
C LYS A 32 -4.42 12.33 5.25
N ALA A 33 -4.11 11.49 6.25
CA ALA A 33 -2.77 10.95 6.46
C ALA A 33 -2.46 9.69 5.62
N LYS A 34 -3.45 9.11 4.92
CA LYS A 34 -3.31 7.84 4.20
C LYS A 34 -3.49 8.00 2.70
N LYS A 35 -2.78 7.16 1.94
CA LYS A 35 -2.78 7.24 0.47
C LYS A 35 -3.99 6.53 -0.12
N TYR A 36 -4.17 5.27 0.25
CA TYR A 36 -5.19 4.41 -0.33
C TYR A 36 -6.10 3.80 0.75
N GLN A 37 -7.21 3.25 0.29
CA GLN A 37 -8.06 2.37 1.05
C GLN A 37 -8.58 1.22 0.17
N ILE A 38 -8.80 0.08 0.80
CA ILE A 38 -9.34 -1.14 0.19
C ILE A 38 -10.38 -1.72 1.15
N LYS A 39 -11.40 -2.38 0.60
CA LYS A 39 -12.43 -3.04 1.42
C LYS A 39 -11.98 -4.49 1.65
N ASP A 40 -11.98 -4.93 2.90
CA ASP A 40 -11.72 -6.33 3.22
C ASP A 40 -12.98 -7.20 2.95
N PRO A 41 -12.87 -8.54 3.02
CA PRO A 41 -14.00 -9.44 2.76
C PRO A 41 -15.17 -9.27 3.76
N SER A 42 -14.90 -8.72 4.95
CA SER A 42 -15.94 -8.41 5.94
C SER A 42 -16.67 -7.10 5.64
N GLY A 43 -16.21 -6.36 4.63
CA GLY A 43 -16.75 -5.07 4.23
C GLY A 43 -16.11 -3.88 4.94
N LYS A 44 -15.06 -4.07 5.73
CA LYS A 44 -14.39 -3.01 6.47
C LYS A 44 -13.36 -2.31 5.58
N TRP A 45 -13.32 -0.98 5.66
CA TRP A 45 -12.29 -0.17 5.00
C TRP A 45 -10.96 -0.26 5.73
N VAL A 46 -9.92 -0.68 5.01
CA VAL A 46 -8.53 -0.64 5.48
C VAL A 46 -7.79 0.47 4.75
N HIS A 47 -7.22 1.39 5.53
CA HIS A 47 -6.48 2.55 5.02
C HIS A 47 -4.98 2.33 5.20
N PHE A 48 -4.19 2.57 4.15
CA PHE A 48 -2.75 2.29 4.16
C PHE A 48 -1.94 3.25 3.26
N GLY A 49 -0.62 3.16 3.40
CA GLY A 49 0.33 4.13 2.82
C GLY A 49 0.30 5.47 3.53
N GLN A 50 1.44 6.14 3.67
CA GLN A 50 1.54 7.42 4.38
C GLN A 50 1.60 8.59 3.40
N MET A 51 0.74 9.59 3.57
CA MET A 51 0.81 10.84 2.80
C MET A 51 2.04 11.67 3.21
N GLY A 52 2.59 12.43 2.25
CA GLY A 52 3.77 13.26 2.46
C GLY A 52 5.11 12.62 2.06
N TYR A 53 5.13 11.31 1.79
CA TYR A 53 6.33 10.58 1.37
C TYR A 53 6.07 9.79 0.10
N GLU A 54 7.01 9.83 -0.85
CA GLU A 54 6.93 9.00 -2.05
C GLU A 54 7.08 7.51 -1.70
N ASP A 55 6.32 6.67 -2.38
CA ASP A 55 6.50 5.21 -2.39
C ASP A 55 7.17 4.73 -3.69
N TYR A 56 7.46 3.43 -3.79
CA TYR A 56 8.23 2.88 -4.91
C TYR A 56 7.50 3.02 -6.25
N THR A 57 6.16 3.07 -6.23
CA THR A 57 5.36 3.34 -7.45
C THR A 57 5.63 4.73 -8.04
N LYS A 58 6.19 5.64 -7.24
CA LYS A 58 6.50 7.02 -7.63
C LYS A 58 7.99 7.27 -7.86
N HIS A 59 8.84 6.87 -6.92
CA HIS A 59 10.25 7.28 -6.93
C HIS A 59 11.20 6.25 -7.54
N HIS A 60 10.77 4.98 -7.71
CA HIS A 60 11.54 3.91 -8.36
C HIS A 60 12.96 3.65 -7.82
N ASP A 61 13.21 3.93 -6.54
CA ASP A 61 14.52 3.78 -5.89
C ASP A 61 14.56 2.43 -5.16
N GLU A 62 15.35 1.52 -5.71
CA GLU A 62 15.49 0.15 -5.22
C GLU A 62 16.13 0.08 -3.82
N MET A 63 17.05 0.99 -3.49
CA MET A 63 17.67 1.03 -2.17
C MET A 63 16.67 1.50 -1.12
N ARG A 64 15.88 2.54 -1.40
CA ARG A 64 14.79 3.00 -0.53
C ARG A 64 13.76 1.90 -0.32
N ARG A 65 13.40 1.19 -1.39
CA ARG A 65 12.50 0.03 -1.34
C ARG A 65 13.06 -1.07 -0.44
N LYS A 66 14.29 -1.51 -0.67
CA LYS A 66 14.95 -2.55 0.14
C LYS A 66 14.99 -2.17 1.62
N ARG A 67 15.38 -0.93 1.95
CA ARG A 67 15.39 -0.43 3.33
C ARG A 67 14.00 -0.44 3.97
N TYR A 68 12.97 0.00 3.24
CA TYR A 68 11.60 -0.05 3.72
C TYR A 68 11.17 -1.49 3.99
N LEU A 69 11.36 -2.40 3.03
CA LEU A 69 10.97 -3.80 3.13
C LEU A 69 11.68 -4.48 4.29
N THR A 70 12.98 -4.28 4.48
CA THR A 70 13.73 -4.82 5.64
C THR A 70 13.08 -4.40 6.95
N ARG A 71 12.72 -3.12 7.13
CA ARG A 71 12.06 -2.68 8.36
C ARG A 71 10.64 -3.25 8.48
N ALA A 72 9.85 -3.16 7.42
CA ALA A 72 8.43 -3.51 7.42
C ALA A 72 8.19 -5.01 7.66
N THR A 73 9.08 -5.87 7.14
CA THR A 73 8.98 -7.33 7.29
C THR A 73 9.47 -7.86 8.65
N HIS A 74 10.17 -7.03 9.43
CA HIS A 74 10.61 -7.38 10.79
C HIS A 74 9.67 -6.87 11.90
N ILE A 75 8.60 -6.12 11.54
CA ILE A 75 7.58 -5.71 12.49
C ILE A 75 6.85 -6.95 13.04
N ARG A 76 6.66 -7.02 14.36
CA ARG A 76 5.91 -8.10 15.01
C ARG A 76 4.40 -7.94 14.76
N GLY A 77 3.67 -9.05 14.65
CA GLY A 77 2.21 -9.08 14.57
C GLY A 77 1.65 -9.91 13.42
N ASN A 78 0.32 -9.89 13.27
CA ASN A 78 -0.43 -10.79 12.37
C ASN A 78 -0.48 -10.31 10.92
N TRP A 79 0.37 -9.36 10.51
CA TRP A 79 0.33 -8.83 9.15
C TRP A 79 0.74 -9.86 8.10
N LYS A 80 1.56 -10.84 8.47
CA LYS A 80 1.99 -11.93 7.58
C LYS A 80 0.81 -12.81 7.14
N THR A 81 -0.13 -13.04 8.05
CA THR A 81 -1.30 -13.92 7.81
C THR A 81 -2.55 -13.14 7.41
N ASN A 82 -2.57 -11.82 7.62
CA ASN A 82 -3.68 -10.96 7.21
C ASN A 82 -3.33 -10.16 5.93
N PRO A 83 -3.79 -10.58 4.74
CA PRO A 83 -3.52 -9.91 3.47
C PRO A 83 -4.12 -8.50 3.38
N TYR A 84 -5.15 -8.22 4.20
CA TYR A 84 -5.77 -6.90 4.31
C TYR A 84 -5.19 -6.08 5.46
N SER A 85 -4.10 -6.49 6.11
CA SER A 85 -3.47 -5.63 7.12
C SER A 85 -2.75 -4.44 6.45
N PRO A 86 -2.72 -3.25 7.08
CA PRO A 86 -2.08 -2.08 6.47
C PRO A 86 -0.60 -2.27 6.10
N ASN A 87 0.15 -3.06 6.88
CA ASN A 87 1.56 -3.33 6.60
C ASN A 87 1.73 -4.27 5.41
N ASN A 88 0.91 -5.33 5.33
CA ASN A 88 0.92 -6.27 4.22
C ASN A 88 0.57 -5.57 2.90
N LEU A 89 -0.52 -4.80 2.88
CA LEU A 89 -0.93 -4.00 1.74
C LEU A 89 0.17 -3.01 1.31
N ALA A 90 0.82 -2.33 2.26
CA ALA A 90 1.90 -1.42 1.92
C ALA A 90 3.11 -2.14 1.31
N ILE A 91 3.52 -3.28 1.87
CA ILE A 91 4.64 -4.09 1.36
C ILE A 91 4.37 -4.55 -0.07
N HIS A 92 3.19 -5.08 -0.36
CA HIS A 92 2.91 -5.72 -1.64
C HIS A 92 2.42 -4.77 -2.74
N ILE A 93 1.82 -3.62 -2.38
CA ILE A 93 1.17 -2.71 -3.34
C ILE A 93 1.98 -1.42 -3.56
N LEU A 94 2.76 -0.98 -2.57
CA LEU A 94 3.45 0.31 -2.61
C LEU A 94 4.98 0.21 -2.62
N TRP A 95 5.54 -0.91 -2.16
CA TRP A 95 6.98 -1.07 -1.95
C TRP A 95 7.58 -2.16 -2.83
#